data_AF-A0A9D7K4W3-F1
#
_entry.id   AF-A0A9D7K4W3-F1
#
_cell.length_a   1.000
_cell.length_b   1.000
_cell.length_c   1.000
_cell.angle_alpha   90.00
_cell.angle_beta   90.00
_cell.angle_gamma   90.00
#
_symmetry.space_group_name_H-M   'P 1'
#
loop_
_entity.id
_entity.type
_entity.pdbx_description
1 polymer ?
#
loop_
_entity_poly.entity_id
_entity_poly.type
_entity_poly.pdbx_seq_one_letter_code
_entity_poly.pdbx_strand_id
1 'polypeptide(L)' 'MRVIADVVAVNPKAQTVTLRGPKRTLELVVKDPETLKNVKVGDQVEGVYTEAMALTVSTGSKK' A
#
# COMPACT_ATOMS: atom_id res chain seq x y z
N MET A 1 8.03 -11.25 3.22
CA MET A 1 7.39 -12.25 2.32
C MET A 1 7.16 -11.61 0.96
N ARG A 2 7.49 -12.26 -0.17
CA ARG A 2 7.22 -11.71 -1.52
C ARG A 2 5.76 -11.95 -1.88
N VAL A 3 5.06 -10.90 -2.29
CA VAL A 3 3.65 -10.96 -2.68
C VAL A 3 3.51 -10.21 -4.00
N ILE A 4 2.92 -10.90 -4.99
CA ILE A 4 2.48 -10.26 -6.23
C ILE A 4 1.11 -9.65 -5.96
N ALA A 5 0.96 -8.38 -6.30
CA ALA A 5 -0.30 -7.67 -6.18
C ALA A 5 -0.51 -6.75 -7.36
N ASP A 6 -1.77 -6.59 -7.75
CA ASP A 6 -2.15 -5.71 -8.84
C ASP A 6 -2.51 -4.33 -8.32
N VAL A 7 -2.02 -3.29 -8.98
CA VAL A 7 -2.28 -1.91 -8.60
C VAL A 7 -3.70 -1.56 -9.04
N VAL A 8 -4.60 -1.40 -8.08
CA VAL A 8 -6.00 -1.03 -8.34
C VAL A 8 -6.24 0.46 -8.23
N ALA A 9 -5.44 1.17 -7.44
CA ALA A 9 -5.49 2.63 -7.37
C ALA A 9 -4.13 3.21 -6.93
N VAL A 10 -3.84 4.42 -7.39
CA VAL A 10 -2.65 5.18 -7.02
C VAL A 10 -3.09 6.58 -6.65
N ASN A 11 -2.79 7.01 -5.42
CA ASN A 11 -3.09 8.34 -4.92
C ASN A 11 -1.79 9.11 -4.64
N PRO A 12 -1.28 9.90 -5.60
CA PRO A 12 -0.06 10.67 -5.42
C PRO A 12 -0.20 11.84 -4.45
N LYS A 13 -1.44 12.31 -4.17
CA LYS A 13 -1.67 13.38 -3.18
C LYS A 13 -1.51 12.89 -1.76
N ALA A 14 -2.03 11.69 -1.48
CA ALA A 14 -1.88 11.03 -0.18
C ALA A 14 -0.62 10.17 -0.10
N GLN A 15 0.11 10.03 -1.20
CA GLN A 15 1.27 9.14 -1.35
C GLN A 15 0.93 7.69 -1.00
N THR A 16 -0.29 7.25 -1.34
CA THR A 16 -0.79 5.90 -1.08
C THR A 16 -1.04 5.14 -2.37
N VAL A 17 -0.90 3.82 -2.30
CA VAL A 17 -1.22 2.88 -3.38
C VAL A 17 -2.13 1.79 -2.84
N THR A 18 -3.16 1.46 -3.60
CA THR A 18 -4.06 0.36 -3.30
C THR A 18 -3.63 -0.84 -4.13
N LEU A 19 -3.21 -1.89 -3.45
CA LEU A 19 -2.73 -3.13 -4.06
C LEU A 19 -3.72 -4.26 -3.76
N ARG A 20 -4.13 -4.97 -4.81
CA ARG A 20 -4.97 -6.16 -4.71
C ARG A 20 -4.05 -7.38 -4.72
N GLY A 21 -3.80 -7.94 -3.54
CA GLY A 21 -3.11 -9.21 -3.41
C GLY A 21 -4.07 -10.41 -3.55
N PRO A 22 -3.54 -11.64 -3.63
CA PRO A 22 -4.35 -12.84 -3.82
C PRO A 22 -5.29 -13.16 -2.65
N LYS A 23 -4.96 -12.70 -1.44
CA LYS A 23 -5.78 -12.92 -0.23
C LYS A 23 -6.69 -11.74 0.11
N ARG A 24 -6.28 -10.50 -0.20
CA ARG A 24 -6.99 -9.27 0.18
C ARG A 24 -6.42 -8.05 -0.55
N THR A 25 -7.24 -7.01 -0.64
CA THR A 25 -6.81 -5.67 -1.06
C THR A 25 -6.29 -4.89 0.14
N LEU A 26 -5.18 -4.19 -0.02
CA LEU A 26 -4.49 -3.42 1.01
C LEU A 26 -4.17 -2.03 0.46
N GLU A 27 -4.31 -1.01 1.28
CA GLU A 27 -3.80 0.33 0.98
C GLU A 27 -2.48 0.53 1.73
N LEU A 28 -1.44 0.93 1.00
CA LEU A 28 -0.09 1.10 1.52
C LEU A 28 0.37 2.54 1.28
N VAL A 29 0.96 3.14 2.30
CA VAL A 29 1.66 4.42 2.17
C VAL A 29 3.04 4.13 1.58
N VAL A 30 3.36 4.80 0.49
CA VAL A 30 4.66 4.66 -0.14
C VAL A 30 5.60 5.70 0.45
N LYS A 31 6.75 5.26 0.97
CA LYS A 31 7.77 6.19 1.49
C LYS A 31 8.45 7.00 0.40
N ASP A 32 8.67 6.38 -0.75
CA ASP A 32 9.37 7.00 -1.87
C ASP A 32 8.39 7.41 -2.98
N PRO A 33 8.12 8.71 -3.16
CA PRO A 33 7.18 9.18 -4.16
C PRO A 33 7.65 8.98 -5.60
N GLU A 34 8.93 8.71 -5.85
CA GLU A 34 9.44 8.46 -7.20
C GLU A 34 8.98 7.09 -7.71
N THR A 35 8.90 6.10 -6.82
CA THR A 35 8.31 4.80 -7.16
C THR A 35 6.83 4.91 -7.57
N LEU A 36 6.06 5.83 -6.99
CA LEU A 36 4.67 6.10 -7.41
C LEU A 36 4.57 6.65 -8.84
N LYS A 37 5.55 7.45 -9.30
CA LYS A 37 5.50 8.07 -10.62
C LYS A 37 5.61 7.05 -11.75
N ASN A 38 6.29 5.95 -11.50
CA ASN A 38 6.49 4.87 -12.46
C ASN A 38 5.41 3.78 -12.39
N VAL A 39 4.49 3.85 -11.40
CA VAL A 39 3.43 2.87 -11.19
C VAL A 39 2.10 3.40 -11.71
N LYS A 40 1.36 2.56 -12.46
CA LYS A 40 0.04 2.88 -13.00
C LYS A 40 -1.01 1.90 -12.50
N VAL A 41 -2.28 2.29 -12.61
CA VAL A 41 -3.39 1.38 -12.32
C VAL A 41 -3.43 0.29 -13.39
N GLY A 42 -3.57 -0.96 -12.96
CA GLY A 42 -3.49 -2.16 -13.80
C GLY A 42 -2.08 -2.74 -13.92
N ASP A 43 -1.06 -2.06 -13.39
CA ASP A 43 0.30 -2.57 -13.33
C ASP A 43 0.41 -3.66 -12.24
N GLN A 44 1.27 -4.65 -12.47
CA GLN A 44 1.49 -5.73 -11.52
C GLN A 44 2.83 -5.51 -10.82
N VAL A 45 2.78 -5.41 -9.50
CA VAL A 45 3.96 -5.14 -8.69
C VAL A 45 4.28 -6.32 -7.78
N GLU A 46 5.55 -6.71 -7.76
CA GLU A 46 6.07 -7.64 -6.76
C GLU A 46 6.55 -6.82 -5.55
N GLY A 47 5.78 -6.88 -4.47
CA GLY A 47 6.13 -6.25 -3.21
C GLY A 47 6.78 -7.25 -2.27
N VAL A 48 7.89 -6.88 -1.65
CA VAL A 48 8.31 -7.53 -0.41
C VAL A 48 7.48 -6.92 0.71
N TYR A 49 6.53 -7.69 1.22
CA TYR A 49 5.85 -7.35 2.47
C TYR A 49 6.87 -7.49 3.60
N THR A 50 7.49 -6.37 3.92
CA THR A 50 8.21 -6.14 5.17
C THR A 50 7.16 -5.65 6.13
N GLU A 51 6.84 -6.44 7.16
CA GLU A 51 5.91 -6.08 8.23
C GLU A 51 6.45 -4.87 9.01
N ALA A 52 6.34 -3.67 8.45
CA ALA A 52 6.21 -2.47 9.24
C ALA A 52 4.75 -2.47 9.69
N MET A 53 4.46 -3.12 10.81
CA MET A 53 3.21 -2.90 11.52
C MET A 53 3.18 -1.42 11.91
N ALA A 54 2.69 -0.55 11.02
CA ALA A 54 2.15 0.73 11.45
C ALA A 54 0.85 0.38 12.17
N LEU A 55 0.97 -0.04 13.43
CA LEU A 55 -0.13 -0.03 14.38
C LEU A 55 -0.68 1.39 14.33
N THR A 56 -1.82 1.56 13.68
CA THR A 56 -2.56 2.81 13.74
C THR A 56 -3.08 2.89 15.18
N VAL A 57 -2.31 3.54 16.06
CA VAL A 57 -2.85 4.09 17.30
C VAL A 57 -3.82 5.19 16.87
N SER A 58 -5.07 4.81 16.64
CA SER A 58 -6.17 5.73 16.85
C SER A 58 -6.42 5.75 18.35
N THR A 59 -6.02 6.83 18.99
CA THR A 59 -6.47 7.20 20.33
C THR A 59 -8.00 7.27 20.32
N GLY A 60 -8.63 6.23 20.85
CA GLY A 60 -10.05 6.20 21.16
C GLY A 60 -10.22 6.10 22.67
N SER A 61 -10.19 7.24 23.36
CA SER A 61 -10.65 7.36 24.73
C SER A 61 -12.12 6.89 24.84
N LYS A 62 -12.39 5.89 25.68
CA LYS A 62 -13.65 5.57 26.41
C LYS A 62 -13.45 4.18 27.04
N LYS A 63 -13.52 3.94 28.35
CA LYS A 63 -14.14 4.62 29.50
C LYS A 63 -13.39 4.16 30.76
#